data_AF-A0A835HXE8-F1
#
_entry.id   AF-A0A835HXE8-F1
#
_cell.length_a   1.000
_cell.length_b   1.000
_cell.length_c   1.000
_cell.angle_alpha   90.00
_cell.angle_beta   90.00
_cell.angle_gamma   90.00
#
_symmetry.space_group_name_H-M   'P 1'
#
loop_
_entity.id
_entity.type
_entity.pdbx_description
1 polymer ?
#
loop_
_entity_poly.entity_id
_entity_poly.type
_entity_poly.pdbx_seq_one_letter_code
_entity_poly.pdbx_strand_id
1 'polypeptide(L)'
;MALTNSSVSSTKSLLQTPKLVTSTKLNNLSSLSLLPTKPSVSRSIKPISAVHAADSTKSTTKTITPTPTTTKTSSGKWTVDSWRSKKALQLPEYPNQQELENVLKTIEAFPPIVFAGEARHLEEKLADAAMGKAFLLQGGDCAESFKEFNANNIRDTFRILLQMGVVLIYRDLAERVDDALGFMAAAGLTIDHPIMTTTEFWTSHECLHLPYEQALTREDSTSGLYYDCSAHMLWVGERTRQLEGAHVEFLRGVANPLGIKVSDKMDPNQLVELVNILNPQNKPGRITVIARMGAENMRVKLPHLIRAVRRAGKIVTWVSDPMHGNTIKAPCGLKTRPFDAILAEVRAFLDVHEQEGSHAGGIHLEMTGQNVTECLGGSQTVTFDDLGSRYHTHCDPRLNASQSVELAFIIAERLKKRRTEPQPPLSSFGL
;
A
#
# COMPACT_ATOMS: atom_id res chain seq x y z
N MET A 1 30.70 -24.70 -36.82
CA MET A 1 32.14 -24.81 -36.53
C MET A 1 32.28 -25.33 -35.12
N ALA A 2 32.93 -26.48 -34.95
CA ALA A 2 33.18 -27.10 -33.66
C ALA A 2 34.49 -26.55 -33.08
N LEU A 3 34.51 -26.20 -31.79
CA LEU A 3 35.74 -26.17 -30.99
C LEU A 3 35.43 -26.62 -29.56
N THR A 4 36.39 -27.38 -29.04
CA THR A 4 36.35 -28.33 -27.93
C THR A 4 36.91 -27.77 -26.63
N ASN A 5 36.54 -28.44 -25.52
CA ASN A 5 37.01 -28.35 -24.14
C ASN A 5 38.50 -28.03 -23.93
N SER A 6 38.82 -27.27 -22.86
CA SER A 6 39.46 -27.79 -21.62
C SER A 6 40.10 -26.66 -20.80
N SER A 7 39.84 -26.60 -19.48
CA SER A 7 40.87 -26.72 -18.44
C SER A 7 40.31 -26.43 -17.04
N VAL A 8 40.42 -27.42 -16.16
CA VAL A 8 40.33 -27.31 -14.71
C VAL A 8 41.71 -26.91 -14.18
N SER A 9 41.78 -25.96 -13.23
CA SER A 9 42.90 -25.91 -12.29
C SER A 9 42.48 -25.23 -10.97
N SER A 10 42.61 -25.99 -9.89
CA SER A 10 42.54 -25.53 -8.51
C SER A 10 43.92 -25.05 -8.03
N THR A 11 44.00 -24.09 -7.11
CA THR A 11 44.63 -24.26 -5.77
C THR A 11 44.60 -22.99 -4.91
N LYS A 12 44.06 -23.16 -3.69
CA LYS A 12 44.52 -22.70 -2.36
C LYS A 12 44.93 -21.22 -2.10
N SER A 13 44.12 -20.59 -1.24
CA SER A 13 44.42 -19.96 0.08
C SER A 13 45.76 -19.26 0.31
N LEU A 14 45.70 -17.99 0.75
CA LEU A 14 46.59 -17.41 1.77
C LEU A 14 45.90 -16.26 2.51
N LEU A 15 45.54 -16.53 3.77
CA LEU A 15 45.31 -15.55 4.82
C LEU A 15 46.64 -14.84 5.17
N GLN A 16 46.61 -13.51 5.38
CA GLN A 16 47.45 -12.83 6.39
C GLN A 16 47.04 -11.34 6.58
N THR A 17 46.41 -11.04 7.72
CA THR A 17 46.63 -9.83 8.55
C THR A 17 47.80 -10.12 9.51
N PRO A 18 48.51 -9.15 10.18
CA PRO A 18 48.00 -7.89 10.76
C PRO A 18 49.00 -6.68 10.86
N LYS A 19 48.52 -5.47 11.23
CA LYS A 19 48.82 -4.75 12.51
C LYS A 19 48.46 -3.26 12.53
N LEU A 20 47.93 -2.92 13.71
CA LEU A 20 47.64 -1.67 14.41
C LEU A 20 48.75 -0.59 14.39
N VAL A 21 48.38 0.68 14.18
CA VAL A 21 49.10 1.87 14.69
C VAL A 21 48.09 2.94 15.15
N THR A 22 48.41 3.54 16.30
CA THR A 22 47.61 4.39 17.19
C THR A 22 47.66 5.90 16.90
N SER A 23 46.53 6.57 17.15
CA SER A 23 46.32 7.89 17.80
C SER A 23 47.26 9.07 17.51
N THR A 24 46.71 10.15 16.92
CA THR A 24 47.05 11.54 17.30
C THR A 24 45.82 12.45 17.29
N LYS A 25 45.74 13.30 18.32
CA LYS A 25 44.73 14.29 18.67
C LYS A 25 44.65 15.45 17.67
N LEU A 26 43.44 15.99 17.48
CA LEU A 26 43.23 17.39 17.07
C LEU A 26 42.14 18.00 17.95
N ASN A 27 42.57 18.98 18.76
CA ASN A 27 41.73 19.81 19.61
C ASN A 27 41.44 21.14 18.91
N ASN A 28 40.25 21.66 19.20
CA ASN A 28 39.88 23.08 19.36
C ASN A 28 39.94 24.01 18.15
N LEU A 29 38.74 24.38 17.66
CA LEU A 29 38.37 25.76 17.35
C LEU A 29 36.86 25.94 17.65
N SER A 30 36.55 26.51 18.80
CA SER A 30 35.21 26.97 19.17
C SER A 30 35.29 28.45 19.55
N SER A 31 34.76 29.33 18.69
CA SER A 31 34.39 30.70 19.08
C SER A 31 33.42 31.28 18.07
N LEU A 32 32.13 31.29 18.39
CA LEU A 32 31.16 32.25 17.84
C LEU A 32 30.04 32.47 18.88
N SER A 33 30.20 33.60 19.59
CA SER A 33 29.19 34.49 20.20
C SER A 33 27.94 33.93 20.88
N LEU A 34 27.87 34.18 22.19
CA LEU A 34 26.68 34.15 23.03
C LEU A 34 25.67 35.25 22.62
N LEU A 35 24.43 34.86 22.32
CA LEU A 35 23.25 35.72 22.34
C LEU A 35 22.44 35.42 23.63
N PRO A 36 21.87 36.43 24.31
CA PRO A 36 21.21 36.23 25.59
C PRO A 36 19.87 35.48 25.42
N THR A 37 19.72 34.38 26.13
CA THR A 37 18.49 33.59 26.26
C THR A 37 17.44 34.38 27.04
N LYS A 38 16.33 34.73 26.40
CA LYS A 38 15.10 35.13 27.12
C LYS A 38 14.47 33.90 27.78
N PRO A 39 13.87 34.02 28.98
CA PRO A 39 13.25 32.90 29.66
C PRO A 39 12.08 32.34 28.84
N SER A 40 12.09 31.03 28.60
CA SER A 40 11.01 30.31 27.93
C SER A 40 9.77 30.32 28.80
N VAL A 41 8.72 31.01 28.34
CA VAL A 41 7.37 30.83 28.88
C VAL A 41 6.94 29.40 28.55
N SER A 42 6.78 28.57 29.58
CA SER A 42 6.13 27.26 29.46
C SER A 42 4.71 27.47 28.95
N ARG A 43 4.50 27.32 27.64
CA ARG A 43 3.15 27.22 27.07
C ARG A 43 2.64 25.84 27.45
N SER A 44 1.57 25.81 28.24
CA SER A 44 0.75 24.62 28.43
C SER A 44 0.17 24.22 27.07
N ILE A 45 0.79 23.25 26.40
CA ILE A 45 0.30 22.69 25.14
C ILE A 45 -0.82 21.72 25.52
N LYS A 46 -2.07 22.10 25.23
CA LYS A 46 -3.18 21.16 25.30
C LYS A 46 -2.97 20.07 24.23
N PRO A 47 -3.05 18.78 24.58
CA PRO A 47 -2.79 17.71 23.64
C PRO A 47 -3.88 17.65 22.55
N ILE A 48 -3.47 17.37 21.31
CA ILE A 48 -4.37 17.05 20.20
C ILE A 48 -5.04 15.70 20.51
N SER A 49 -6.35 15.61 20.29
CA SER A 49 -7.12 14.38 20.50
C SER A 49 -7.88 14.02 19.22
N ALA A 50 -7.94 12.73 18.88
CA ALA A 50 -8.75 12.25 17.76
C ALA A 50 -10.21 12.06 18.20
N VAL A 51 -11.17 12.41 17.34
CA VAL A 51 -12.61 12.27 17.66
C VAL A 51 -13.36 11.38 16.69
N HIS A 52 -14.41 10.74 17.24
CA HIS A 52 -15.41 9.89 16.58
C HIS A 52 -14.87 8.63 15.89
N ALA A 53 -14.82 7.53 16.66
CA ALA A 53 -14.83 6.18 16.09
C ALA A 53 -16.15 5.93 15.36
N ALA A 54 -16.11 5.21 14.24
CA ALA A 54 -17.33 4.78 13.56
C ALA A 54 -18.17 3.90 14.50
N ASP A 55 -19.35 4.38 14.91
CA ASP A 55 -20.28 3.58 15.71
C ASP A 55 -20.74 2.36 14.91
N SER A 56 -20.73 1.20 15.56
CA SER A 56 -21.34 -0.01 15.00
C SER A 56 -22.86 0.15 15.05
N THR A 57 -23.49 0.29 13.88
CA THR A 57 -24.94 0.42 13.77
C THR A 57 -25.63 -0.83 14.32
N LYS A 58 -26.23 -0.72 15.51
CA LYS A 58 -27.21 -1.68 16.01
C LYS A 58 -28.50 -1.53 15.20
N SER A 59 -28.95 -2.62 14.59
CA SER A 59 -30.23 -2.70 13.89
C SER A 59 -31.37 -2.65 14.90
N THR A 60 -32.19 -1.60 14.84
CA THR A 60 -33.47 -1.54 15.54
C THR A 60 -34.57 -1.55 14.50
N THR A 61 -35.28 -2.66 14.42
CA THR A 61 -36.38 -2.89 13.48
C THR A 61 -37.53 -1.92 13.76
N LYS A 62 -37.82 -1.02 12.83
CA LYS A 62 -39.12 -0.35 12.71
C LYS A 62 -39.66 -0.52 11.30
N THR A 63 -40.83 -1.13 11.24
CA THR A 63 -41.63 -1.42 10.05
C THR A 63 -42.05 -0.11 9.37
N ILE A 64 -41.69 0.09 8.11
CA ILE A 64 -42.20 1.17 7.26
C ILE A 64 -42.59 0.60 5.89
N THR A 65 -43.85 0.84 5.54
CA THR A 65 -44.56 0.52 4.28
C THR A 65 -43.91 1.22 3.08
N PRO A 66 -43.86 0.62 1.87
CA PRO A 66 -43.10 1.20 0.76
C PRO A 66 -43.90 2.30 0.03
N THR A 67 -43.30 3.49 -0.06
CA THR A 67 -43.67 4.53 -1.02
C THR A 67 -42.47 4.73 -1.96
N PRO A 68 -42.64 4.81 -3.29
CA PRO A 68 -41.52 4.90 -4.22
C PRO A 68 -40.97 6.33 -4.21
N THR A 69 -39.91 6.56 -3.44
CA THR A 69 -39.15 7.81 -3.50
C THR A 69 -37.89 7.57 -4.34
N THR A 70 -37.93 8.02 -5.59
CA THR A 70 -36.74 8.23 -6.41
C THR A 70 -35.79 9.20 -5.69
N THR A 71 -34.72 8.71 -5.09
CA THR A 71 -33.64 9.51 -4.53
C THR A 71 -32.79 10.08 -5.67
N LYS A 72 -33.11 11.30 -6.10
CA LYS A 72 -32.17 12.14 -6.86
C LYS A 72 -31.09 12.64 -5.91
N THR A 73 -29.87 12.14 -6.03
CA THR A 73 -28.68 12.72 -5.41
C THR A 73 -28.34 14.03 -6.11
N SER A 74 -28.75 15.16 -5.53
CA SER A 74 -28.26 16.47 -5.96
C SER A 74 -26.86 16.71 -5.39
N SER A 75 -25.83 16.12 -6.01
CA SER A 75 -24.44 16.43 -5.64
C SER A 75 -24.09 17.82 -6.17
N GLY A 76 -23.79 18.76 -5.27
CA GLY A 76 -23.27 20.09 -5.63
C GLY A 76 -21.97 20.00 -6.44
N LYS A 77 -21.58 21.11 -7.07
CA LYS A 77 -20.31 21.22 -7.80
C LYS A 77 -19.15 20.95 -6.83
N TRP A 78 -18.25 20.03 -7.18
CA TRP A 78 -17.08 19.72 -6.37
C TRP A 78 -16.10 20.90 -6.35
N THR A 79 -15.52 21.14 -5.18
CA THR A 79 -14.38 22.03 -4.94
C THR A 79 -13.41 21.33 -3.98
N VAL A 80 -12.16 21.75 -3.97
CA VAL A 80 -11.10 21.17 -3.10
C VAL A 80 -11.49 21.19 -1.61
N ASP A 81 -12.33 22.14 -1.19
CA ASP A 81 -12.83 22.29 0.19
C ASP A 81 -14.27 21.78 0.43
N SER A 82 -14.94 21.24 -0.60
CA SER A 82 -16.33 20.76 -0.52
C SER A 82 -16.56 19.70 0.56
N TRP A 83 -15.53 18.91 0.88
CA TRP A 83 -15.54 17.92 1.96
C TRP A 83 -15.86 18.51 3.33
N ARG A 84 -15.57 19.80 3.57
CA ARG A 84 -15.83 20.49 4.86
C ARG A 84 -17.32 20.59 5.17
N SER A 85 -18.17 20.51 4.15
CA SER A 85 -19.63 20.50 4.31
C SER A 85 -20.19 19.12 4.68
N LYS A 86 -19.35 18.07 4.64
CA LYS A 86 -19.71 16.69 4.93
C LYS A 86 -19.19 16.27 6.30
N LYS A 87 -19.75 15.19 6.86
CA LYS A 87 -19.28 14.62 8.12
C LYS A 87 -17.92 13.94 7.92
N ALA A 88 -16.89 14.43 8.60
CA ALA A 88 -15.57 13.81 8.64
C ALA A 88 -15.41 12.99 9.94
N LEU A 89 -14.87 11.78 9.81
CA LEU A 89 -14.50 10.92 10.95
C LEU A 89 -12.99 10.89 11.12
N GLN A 90 -12.50 10.51 12.31
CA GLN A 90 -11.07 10.28 12.59
C GLN A 90 -10.17 11.52 12.45
N LEU A 91 -10.73 12.73 12.31
CA LEU A 91 -9.93 13.95 12.30
C LEU A 91 -9.51 14.34 13.72
N PRO A 92 -8.29 14.90 13.88
CA PRO A 92 -7.87 15.49 15.14
C PRO A 92 -8.60 16.80 15.44
N GLU A 93 -8.81 17.07 16.73
CA GLU A 93 -9.18 18.39 17.22
C GLU A 93 -7.93 19.19 17.56
N TYR A 94 -7.69 20.26 16.79
CA TYR A 94 -6.59 21.18 17.05
C TYR A 94 -7.03 22.28 18.03
N PRO A 95 -6.27 22.54 19.12
CA PRO A 95 -6.65 23.54 20.11
C PRO A 95 -6.55 24.99 19.59
N ASN A 96 -5.82 25.20 18.50
CA ASN A 96 -5.59 26.51 17.91
C ASN A 96 -5.84 26.46 16.40
N GLN A 97 -7.04 26.88 15.99
CA GLN A 97 -7.46 26.86 14.59
C GLN A 97 -6.64 27.83 13.72
N GLN A 98 -6.25 28.98 14.26
CA GLN A 98 -5.45 29.97 13.52
C GLN A 98 -4.04 29.44 13.20
N GLU A 99 -3.45 28.71 14.15
CA GLU A 99 -2.15 28.07 13.96
C GLU A 99 -2.22 26.94 12.94
N LEU A 100 -3.27 26.11 12.99
CA LEU A 100 -3.54 25.11 11.95
C LEU A 100 -3.63 25.77 10.57
N GLU A 101 -4.41 26.82 10.41
CA GLU A 101 -4.55 27.54 9.13
C GLU A 101 -3.22 28.12 8.63
N ASN A 102 -2.38 28.65 9.52
CA ASN A 102 -1.06 29.17 9.16
C ASN A 102 -0.13 28.06 8.68
N VAL A 103 -0.15 26.88 9.33
CA VAL A 103 0.62 25.71 8.89
C VAL A 103 0.12 25.21 7.54
N LEU A 104 -1.20 25.10 7.34
CA LEU A 104 -1.77 24.64 6.08
C LEU A 104 -1.43 25.59 4.92
N LYS A 105 -1.48 26.91 5.13
CA LYS A 105 -1.01 27.90 4.13
C LYS A 105 0.48 27.72 3.78
N THR A 106 1.29 27.34 4.76
CA THR A 106 2.72 27.08 4.52
C THR A 106 2.89 25.83 3.64
N ILE A 107 2.17 24.75 3.95
CA ILE A 107 2.19 23.50 3.16
C ILE A 107 1.67 23.74 1.74
N GLU A 108 0.59 24.51 1.59
CA GLU A 108 -0.01 24.85 0.31
C GLU A 108 0.98 25.53 -0.65
N ALA A 109 1.92 26.33 -0.11
CA ALA A 109 2.96 27.01 -0.88
C ALA A 109 4.17 26.11 -1.24
N PHE A 110 4.30 24.91 -0.67
CA PHE A 110 5.42 24.01 -0.97
C PHE A 110 5.28 23.33 -2.33
N PRO A 111 6.39 22.92 -2.97
CA PRO A 111 6.34 22.05 -4.13
C PRO A 111 5.52 20.78 -3.85
N PRO A 112 4.80 20.24 -4.85
CA PRO A 112 4.13 18.95 -4.71
C PRO A 112 5.13 17.82 -4.43
N ILE A 113 4.68 16.73 -3.80
CA ILE A 113 5.49 15.52 -3.62
C ILE A 113 5.55 14.73 -4.93
N VAL A 114 4.45 14.71 -5.70
CA VAL A 114 4.33 13.99 -6.97
C VAL A 114 3.71 14.88 -8.06
N PHE A 115 4.00 14.58 -9.32
CA PHE A 115 3.40 15.23 -10.47
C PHE A 115 2.17 14.47 -10.96
N ALA A 116 1.18 15.21 -11.46
CA ALA A 116 -0.07 14.64 -12.00
C ALA A 116 0.16 13.61 -13.13
N GLY A 117 1.18 13.83 -13.97
CA GLY A 117 1.57 12.89 -15.02
C GLY A 117 1.99 11.52 -14.48
N GLU A 118 2.67 11.47 -13.34
CA GLU A 118 3.11 10.23 -12.70
C GLU A 118 1.93 9.45 -12.12
N ALA A 119 0.93 10.15 -11.56
CA ALA A 119 -0.31 9.54 -11.08
C ALA A 119 -1.16 8.97 -12.24
N ARG A 120 -1.20 9.65 -13.39
CA ARG A 120 -1.83 9.11 -14.61
C ARG A 120 -1.13 7.85 -15.11
N HIS A 121 0.20 7.87 -15.12
CA HIS A 121 1.00 6.71 -15.51
C HIS A 121 0.77 5.51 -14.58
N LEU A 122 0.67 5.74 -13.27
CA LEU A 122 0.27 4.70 -12.32
C LEU A 122 -1.12 4.13 -12.62
N GLU A 123 -2.10 4.98 -12.95
CA GLU A 123 -3.45 4.53 -13.32
C GLU A 123 -3.44 3.60 -14.54
N GLU A 124 -2.58 3.85 -15.53
CA GLU A 124 -2.38 2.95 -16.67
C GLU A 124 -1.82 1.58 -16.25
N LYS A 125 -0.82 1.56 -15.35
CA LYS A 125 -0.28 0.30 -14.81
C LYS A 125 -1.30 -0.46 -13.96
N LEU A 126 -2.13 0.26 -13.20
CA LEU A 126 -3.23 -0.34 -12.43
C LEU A 126 -4.33 -0.88 -13.35
N ALA A 127 -4.55 -0.25 -14.52
CA ALA A 127 -5.45 -0.79 -15.54
C ALA A 127 -4.93 -2.13 -16.08
N ASP A 128 -3.63 -2.26 -16.33
CA ASP A 128 -3.03 -3.54 -16.71
C ASP A 128 -3.24 -4.61 -15.63
N ALA A 129 -3.14 -4.25 -14.35
CA ALA A 129 -3.42 -5.17 -13.24
C ALA A 129 -4.91 -5.58 -13.18
N ALA A 130 -5.84 -4.64 -13.38
CA ALA A 130 -7.28 -4.94 -13.47
C ALA A 130 -7.59 -5.94 -14.61
N MET A 131 -6.83 -5.86 -15.70
CA MET A 131 -6.98 -6.72 -16.89
C MET A 131 -6.12 -7.98 -16.84
N GLY A 132 -5.45 -8.26 -15.71
CA GLY A 132 -4.62 -9.46 -15.53
C GLY A 132 -3.30 -9.47 -16.31
N LYS A 133 -2.86 -8.32 -16.83
CA LYS A 133 -1.58 -8.15 -17.55
C LYS A 133 -0.42 -7.75 -16.64
N ALA A 134 -0.73 -7.18 -15.48
CA ALA A 134 0.24 -6.82 -14.44
C ALA A 134 -0.20 -7.37 -13.07
N PHE A 135 0.67 -7.25 -12.08
CA PHE A 135 0.40 -7.59 -10.69
C PHE A 135 0.92 -6.48 -9.79
N LEU A 136 0.05 -5.91 -8.96
CA LEU A 136 0.39 -4.83 -8.04
C LEU A 136 1.05 -5.41 -6.77
N LEU A 137 2.24 -4.93 -6.45
CA LEU A 137 2.86 -5.06 -5.14
C LEU A 137 2.82 -3.69 -4.46
N GLN A 138 2.00 -3.57 -3.43
CA GLN A 138 1.97 -2.39 -2.57
C GLN A 138 2.43 -2.80 -1.17
N GLY A 139 3.35 -2.05 -0.57
CA GLY A 139 3.70 -2.29 0.83
C GLY A 139 4.67 -1.30 1.42
N GLY A 140 4.79 -1.32 2.75
CA GLY A 140 5.62 -0.41 3.53
C GLY A 140 5.22 -0.44 5.00
N ASP A 141 5.55 0.61 5.73
CA ASP A 141 5.19 0.72 7.14
C ASP A 141 3.68 0.85 7.36
N CYS A 142 3.19 0.34 8.50
CA CYS A 142 1.82 0.59 8.95
C CYS A 142 1.60 2.08 9.25
N ALA A 143 2.59 2.71 9.90
CA ALA A 143 2.62 4.14 10.17
C ALA A 143 4.08 4.58 10.23
N GLU A 144 4.48 5.46 9.30
CA GLU A 144 5.80 6.10 9.36
C GLU A 144 5.90 7.02 10.59
N SER A 145 7.10 7.15 11.15
CA SER A 145 7.36 7.91 12.37
C SER A 145 8.55 8.84 12.20
N PHE A 146 8.40 10.10 12.61
CA PHE A 146 9.52 11.05 12.61
C PHE A 146 10.68 10.59 13.51
N LYS A 147 10.43 9.76 14.53
CA LYS A 147 11.49 9.17 15.37
C LYS A 147 12.33 8.14 14.61
N GLU A 148 11.75 7.51 13.60
CA GLU A 148 12.38 6.47 12.80
C GLU A 148 12.80 7.00 11.41
N PHE A 149 12.79 8.32 11.22
CA PHE A 149 13.13 8.97 9.97
C PHE A 149 14.65 8.93 9.72
N ASN A 150 15.10 7.90 9.02
CA ASN A 150 16.49 7.78 8.59
C ASN A 150 16.60 7.03 7.25
N ALA A 151 17.68 7.34 6.51
CA ALA A 151 17.91 6.79 5.18
C ALA A 151 18.04 5.27 5.14
N ASN A 152 18.50 4.62 6.23
CA ASN A 152 18.65 3.17 6.24
C ASN A 152 17.28 2.48 6.24
N ASN A 153 16.32 2.96 7.05
CA ASN A 153 14.97 2.39 7.07
C ASN A 153 14.29 2.51 5.70
N ILE A 154 14.35 3.69 5.09
CA ILE A 154 13.78 3.93 3.75
C ILE A 154 14.44 3.00 2.71
N ARG A 155 15.79 2.96 2.71
CA ARG A 155 16.56 2.10 1.80
C ARG A 155 16.19 0.63 1.99
N ASP A 156 16.13 0.15 3.22
CA ASP A 156 15.95 -1.27 3.50
C ASP A 156 14.52 -1.72 3.17
N THR A 157 13.50 -0.91 3.46
CA THR A 157 12.12 -1.16 3.00
C THR A 157 12.05 -1.17 1.48
N PHE A 158 12.66 -0.19 0.80
CA PHE A 158 12.74 -0.15 -0.66
C PHE A 158 13.43 -1.39 -1.24
N ARG A 159 14.55 -1.84 -0.66
CA ARG A 159 15.26 -3.05 -1.08
C ARG A 159 14.38 -4.29 -0.99
N ILE A 160 13.60 -4.46 0.08
CA ILE A 160 12.70 -5.61 0.20
C ILE A 160 11.58 -5.53 -0.84
N LEU A 161 10.99 -4.36 -1.10
CA LEU A 161 10.00 -4.21 -2.18
C LEU A 161 10.58 -4.61 -3.54
N LEU A 162 11.81 -4.20 -3.86
CA LEU A 162 12.48 -4.62 -5.10
C LEU A 162 12.73 -6.13 -5.15
N GLN A 163 13.21 -6.72 -4.04
CA GLN A 163 13.44 -8.16 -3.95
C GLN A 163 12.14 -8.95 -4.17
N MET A 164 11.05 -8.56 -3.50
CA MET A 164 9.74 -9.17 -3.71
C MET A 164 9.24 -8.98 -5.13
N GLY A 165 9.41 -7.78 -5.72
CA GLY A 165 9.05 -7.50 -7.11
C GLY A 165 9.76 -8.44 -8.08
N VAL A 166 11.08 -8.59 -7.95
CA VAL A 166 11.87 -9.52 -8.78
C VAL A 166 11.41 -10.96 -8.61
N VAL A 167 11.14 -11.42 -7.38
CA VAL A 167 10.63 -12.78 -7.12
C VAL A 167 9.26 -13.01 -7.77
N LEU A 168 8.36 -12.03 -7.68
CA LEU A 168 7.02 -12.10 -8.27
C LEU A 168 7.06 -12.09 -9.81
N ILE A 169 8.02 -11.39 -10.41
CA ILE A 169 8.18 -11.34 -11.87
C ILE A 169 8.88 -12.61 -12.40
N TYR A 170 9.97 -13.04 -11.76
CA TYR A 170 10.97 -13.94 -12.35
C TYR A 170 11.21 -15.24 -11.57
N ARG A 171 10.18 -15.86 -10.97
CA ARG A 171 10.33 -17.06 -10.10
C ARG A 171 11.28 -18.18 -10.58
N ASP A 172 11.62 -18.30 -11.86
CA ASP A 172 12.70 -19.21 -12.28
C ASP A 172 14.13 -18.77 -11.85
N LEU A 173 14.23 -17.93 -10.81
CA LEU A 173 15.35 -17.08 -10.41
C LEU A 173 16.64 -17.80 -10.03
N ALA A 174 16.60 -19.09 -9.68
CA ALA A 174 17.77 -19.93 -9.42
C ALA A 174 18.75 -19.97 -10.60
N GLU A 175 18.21 -20.39 -11.75
CA GLU A 175 19.00 -20.79 -12.92
C GLU A 175 18.76 -19.89 -14.13
N ARG A 176 17.57 -19.26 -14.22
CA ARG A 176 17.17 -18.51 -15.43
C ARG A 176 17.40 -17.01 -15.38
N VAL A 177 17.78 -16.41 -14.25
CA VAL A 177 18.15 -14.99 -14.24
C VAL A 177 19.47 -14.80 -14.96
N ASP A 178 20.48 -15.60 -14.65
CA ASP A 178 21.75 -15.52 -15.36
C ASP A 178 21.57 -15.83 -16.84
N ASP A 179 20.72 -16.81 -17.20
CA ASP A 179 20.38 -17.10 -18.60
C ASP A 179 19.59 -15.97 -19.27
N ALA A 180 18.63 -15.35 -18.59
CA ALA A 180 17.82 -14.27 -19.14
C ALA A 180 18.62 -12.98 -19.26
N LEU A 181 19.42 -12.62 -18.24
CA LEU A 181 20.37 -11.52 -18.28
C LEU A 181 21.44 -11.78 -19.35
N GLY A 182 21.92 -13.02 -19.47
CA GLY A 182 22.84 -13.44 -20.52
C GLY A 182 22.24 -13.33 -21.92
N PHE A 183 20.98 -13.73 -22.10
CA PHE A 183 20.24 -13.56 -23.36
C PHE A 183 20.00 -12.09 -23.68
N MET A 184 19.59 -11.29 -22.69
CA MET A 184 19.39 -9.85 -22.84
C MET A 184 20.70 -9.18 -23.25
N ALA A 185 21.81 -9.51 -22.57
CA ALA A 185 23.14 -9.04 -22.94
C ALA A 185 23.52 -9.47 -24.37
N ALA A 186 23.27 -10.73 -24.75
CA ALA A 186 23.50 -11.23 -26.10
C ALA A 186 22.60 -10.55 -27.16
N ALA A 187 21.40 -10.11 -26.76
CA ALA A 187 20.47 -9.34 -27.59
C ALA A 187 20.77 -7.83 -27.61
N GLY A 188 21.86 -7.38 -26.96
CA GLY A 188 22.30 -5.97 -26.95
C GLY A 188 21.73 -5.12 -25.80
N LEU A 189 20.96 -5.72 -24.89
CA LEU A 189 20.52 -5.10 -23.63
C LEU A 189 21.56 -5.40 -22.56
N THR A 190 22.64 -4.63 -22.55
CA THR A 190 23.71 -4.77 -21.54
C THR A 190 23.21 -4.38 -20.14
N ILE A 191 23.96 -4.76 -19.11
CA ILE A 191 23.64 -4.42 -17.71
C ILE A 191 23.54 -2.91 -17.45
N ASP A 192 24.14 -2.08 -18.30
CA ASP A 192 24.10 -0.62 -18.21
C ASP A 192 22.89 0.00 -18.95
N HIS A 193 22.12 -0.81 -19.69
CA HIS A 193 20.94 -0.32 -20.39
C HIS A 193 19.91 0.23 -19.39
N PRO A 194 19.23 1.36 -19.64
CA PRO A 194 18.29 1.97 -18.68
C PRO A 194 17.22 1.02 -18.15
N ILE A 195 16.67 0.15 -19.01
CA ILE A 195 15.70 -0.89 -18.62
C ILE A 195 16.25 -1.86 -17.55
N MET A 196 17.58 -2.03 -17.47
CA MET A 196 18.25 -2.90 -16.51
C MET A 196 18.64 -2.19 -15.22
N THR A 197 18.68 -0.85 -15.23
CA THR A 197 19.23 -0.03 -14.13
C THR A 197 18.20 0.87 -13.47
N THR A 198 16.99 0.99 -14.05
CA THR A 198 15.89 1.79 -13.49
C THR A 198 14.64 0.95 -13.27
N THR A 199 13.83 1.40 -12.32
CA THR A 199 12.48 0.88 -12.11
C THR A 199 11.56 2.04 -11.81
N GLU A 200 10.31 1.89 -12.18
CA GLU A 200 9.25 2.79 -11.75
C GLU A 200 8.88 2.45 -10.31
N PHE A 201 8.64 3.47 -9.49
CA PHE A 201 8.25 3.34 -8.10
C PHE A 201 7.27 4.46 -7.75
N TRP A 202 6.20 4.10 -7.04
CA TRP A 202 5.13 5.02 -6.68
C TRP A 202 4.89 5.03 -5.18
N THR A 203 4.29 6.12 -4.71
CA THR A 203 3.96 6.37 -3.31
C THR A 203 2.47 6.32 -3.10
N SER A 204 2.06 5.89 -1.90
CA SER A 204 0.65 5.83 -1.51
C SER A 204 0.47 5.90 -0.01
N HIS A 205 -0.61 6.52 0.44
CA HIS A 205 -1.05 6.50 1.84
C HIS A 205 -2.58 6.55 1.96
N GLU A 206 -3.08 6.34 3.18
CA GLU A 206 -4.49 6.53 3.48
C GLU A 206 -4.83 8.03 3.44
N CYS A 207 -5.76 8.42 2.57
CA CYS A 207 -6.36 9.75 2.61
C CYS A 207 -7.18 9.86 3.90
N LEU A 208 -6.56 10.36 4.97
CA LEU A 208 -7.13 10.39 6.31
C LEU A 208 -7.21 11.83 6.84
N HIS A 209 -6.07 12.54 6.83
CA HIS A 209 -5.97 13.88 7.38
C HIS A 209 -6.35 14.93 6.32
N LEU A 210 -7.64 15.07 6.03
CA LEU A 210 -8.18 15.89 4.94
C LEU A 210 -7.63 17.34 4.85
N PRO A 211 -7.32 18.06 5.95
CA PRO A 211 -6.66 19.36 5.82
C PRO A 211 -5.28 19.30 5.15
N TYR A 212 -4.52 18.23 5.39
CA TYR A 212 -3.20 18.01 4.78
C TYR A 212 -3.33 17.68 3.29
N GLU A 213 -4.23 16.73 2.97
CA GLU A 213 -4.55 16.35 1.59
C GLU A 213 -5.04 17.55 0.78
N GLN A 214 -5.92 18.38 1.36
CA GLN A 214 -6.42 19.61 0.75
C GLN A 214 -5.27 20.58 0.43
N ALA A 215 -4.33 20.78 1.35
CA ALA A 215 -3.21 21.70 1.16
C ALA A 215 -2.25 21.25 0.05
N LEU A 216 -2.13 19.94 -0.19
CA LEU A 216 -1.27 19.39 -1.24
C LEU A 216 -1.99 19.12 -2.56
N THR A 217 -3.30 19.41 -2.64
CA THR A 217 -4.07 19.26 -3.87
C THR A 217 -3.80 20.40 -4.84
N ARG A 218 -3.50 20.07 -6.10
CA ARG A 218 -3.17 21.02 -7.17
C ARG A 218 -3.98 20.76 -8.42
N GLU A 219 -4.27 21.81 -9.16
CA GLU A 219 -4.79 21.71 -10.51
C GLU A 219 -3.66 21.40 -11.48
N ASP A 220 -3.81 20.33 -12.26
CA ASP A 220 -2.86 19.97 -13.31
C ASP A 220 -3.00 20.92 -14.50
N SER A 221 -1.92 21.60 -14.85
CA SER A 221 -1.89 22.59 -15.93
C SER A 221 -2.21 22.02 -17.31
N THR A 222 -2.06 20.71 -17.51
CA THR A 222 -2.31 20.05 -18.81
C THR A 222 -3.75 19.59 -19.00
N SER A 223 -4.44 19.17 -17.93
CA SER A 223 -5.78 18.60 -18.00
C SER A 223 -6.87 19.44 -17.33
N GLY A 224 -6.51 20.39 -16.47
CA GLY A 224 -7.45 21.14 -15.63
C GLY A 224 -8.11 20.29 -14.53
N LEU A 225 -7.64 19.06 -14.32
CA LEU A 225 -8.12 18.19 -13.26
C LEU A 225 -7.31 18.42 -11.97
N TYR A 226 -7.96 18.24 -10.82
CA TYR A 226 -7.27 18.30 -9.54
C TYR A 226 -6.61 16.96 -9.22
N TYR A 227 -5.37 17.00 -8.75
CA TYR A 227 -4.66 15.85 -8.20
C TYR A 227 -4.26 16.19 -6.77
N ASP A 228 -4.46 15.25 -5.86
CA ASP A 228 -3.79 15.31 -4.58
C ASP A 228 -2.33 14.94 -4.79
N CYS A 229 -1.45 15.93 -4.72
CA CYS A 229 -0.03 15.76 -4.99
C CYS A 229 0.76 15.34 -3.74
N SER A 230 0.08 14.85 -2.69
CA SER A 230 0.72 14.21 -1.54
C SER A 230 1.25 12.81 -1.87
N ALA A 231 0.60 12.08 -2.78
CA ALA A 231 1.02 10.76 -3.24
C ALA A 231 0.46 10.41 -4.62
N HIS A 232 1.04 9.39 -5.26
CA HIS A 232 0.58 8.93 -6.58
C HIS A 232 -0.79 8.26 -6.49
N MET A 233 -1.01 7.42 -5.46
CA MET A 233 -2.26 6.73 -5.18
C MET A 233 -2.70 7.01 -3.75
N LEU A 234 -4.00 7.18 -3.53
CA LEU A 234 -4.59 7.34 -2.20
C LEU A 234 -5.61 6.25 -1.95
N TRP A 235 -5.85 5.87 -0.70
CA TRP A 235 -7.00 5.02 -0.38
C TRP A 235 -7.89 5.60 0.72
N VAL A 236 -9.17 5.22 0.69
CA VAL A 236 -10.10 5.44 1.80
C VAL A 236 -10.14 4.21 2.69
N GLY A 237 -9.99 4.43 4.00
CA GLY A 237 -9.97 3.38 5.01
C GLY A 237 -11.36 2.82 5.32
N GLU A 238 -11.37 1.65 5.96
CA GLU A 238 -12.61 0.96 6.38
C GLU A 238 -13.48 1.83 7.30
N ARG A 239 -12.86 2.71 8.09
CA ARG A 239 -13.55 3.57 9.07
C ARG A 239 -13.95 4.93 8.52
N THR A 240 -13.56 5.27 7.29
CA THR A 240 -13.74 6.60 6.68
C THR A 240 -14.44 6.55 5.32
N ARG A 241 -14.81 5.36 4.83
CA ARG A 241 -15.48 5.13 3.53
C ARG A 241 -17.01 5.31 3.53
N GLN A 242 -17.56 6.18 4.37
CA GLN A 242 -19.00 6.43 4.37
C GLN A 242 -19.40 7.11 3.05
N LEU A 243 -20.47 6.64 2.40
CA LEU A 243 -20.93 7.14 1.09
C LEU A 243 -21.09 8.66 1.05
N GLU A 244 -21.70 9.23 2.10
CA GLU A 244 -21.92 10.67 2.26
C GLU A 244 -20.87 11.36 3.15
N GLY A 245 -19.75 10.66 3.42
CA GLY A 245 -18.68 11.13 4.28
C GLY A 245 -17.72 12.10 3.57
N ALA A 246 -16.98 12.87 4.37
CA ALA A 246 -16.04 13.86 3.86
C ALA A 246 -14.91 13.25 3.03
N HIS A 247 -14.38 12.08 3.41
CA HIS A 247 -13.30 11.42 2.67
C HIS A 247 -13.73 10.98 1.27
N VAL A 248 -14.92 10.41 1.14
CA VAL A 248 -15.47 10.04 -0.18
C VAL A 248 -15.74 11.29 -1.03
N GLU A 249 -16.26 12.37 -0.43
CA GLU A 249 -16.46 13.64 -1.15
C GLU A 249 -15.14 14.25 -1.63
N PHE A 250 -14.10 14.25 -0.80
CA PHE A 250 -12.77 14.73 -1.19
C PHE A 250 -12.23 13.91 -2.37
N LEU A 251 -12.18 12.58 -2.22
CA LEU A 251 -11.62 11.68 -3.23
C LEU A 251 -12.42 11.64 -4.55
N ARG A 252 -13.71 11.95 -4.52
CA ARG A 252 -14.57 12.00 -5.72
C ARG A 252 -14.07 12.99 -6.77
N GLY A 253 -13.39 14.07 -6.37
CA GLY A 253 -12.93 15.10 -7.31
C GLY A 253 -11.44 15.13 -7.62
N VAL A 254 -10.61 14.32 -6.93
CA VAL A 254 -9.19 14.18 -7.29
C VAL A 254 -9.01 13.10 -8.37
N ALA A 255 -8.06 13.29 -9.28
CA ALA A 255 -7.84 12.46 -10.46
C ALA A 255 -6.81 11.33 -10.25
N ASN A 256 -6.22 11.22 -9.05
CA ASN A 256 -5.34 10.11 -8.68
C ASN A 256 -6.04 8.75 -8.79
N PRO A 257 -5.35 7.64 -9.12
CA PRO A 257 -5.89 6.31 -8.86
C PRO A 257 -6.19 6.13 -7.37
N LEU A 258 -7.30 5.45 -7.06
CA LEU A 258 -7.85 5.35 -5.71
C LEU A 258 -7.95 3.91 -5.22
N GLY A 259 -7.74 3.71 -3.92
CA GLY A 259 -8.01 2.47 -3.19
C GLY A 259 -9.25 2.57 -2.31
N ILE A 260 -9.97 1.46 -2.14
CA ILE A 260 -11.07 1.33 -1.18
C ILE A 260 -10.78 0.10 -0.32
N LYS A 261 -10.54 0.30 0.98
CA LYS A 261 -10.41 -0.80 1.94
C LYS A 261 -11.77 -1.44 2.19
N VAL A 262 -11.87 -2.76 2.05
CA VAL A 262 -13.14 -3.50 2.24
C VAL A 262 -12.95 -4.68 3.18
N SER A 263 -13.79 -4.74 4.22
CA SER A 263 -13.85 -5.85 5.17
C SER A 263 -14.90 -6.91 4.81
N ASP A 264 -14.98 -7.95 5.66
CA ASP A 264 -16.04 -8.95 5.68
C ASP A 264 -17.45 -8.36 5.94
N LYS A 265 -17.51 -7.10 6.37
CA LYS A 265 -18.74 -6.34 6.63
C LYS A 265 -19.20 -5.49 5.43
N MET A 266 -18.44 -5.46 4.34
CA MET A 266 -18.81 -4.69 3.15
C MET A 266 -20.08 -5.26 2.53
N ASP A 267 -21.09 -4.41 2.35
CA ASP A 267 -22.27 -4.74 1.55
C ASP A 267 -21.94 -4.65 0.04
N PRO A 268 -22.30 -5.66 -0.77
CA PRO A 268 -21.99 -5.65 -2.20
C PRO A 268 -22.61 -4.48 -2.98
N ASN A 269 -23.80 -4.02 -2.62
CA ASN A 269 -24.45 -2.89 -3.30
C ASN A 269 -23.79 -1.58 -2.88
N GLN A 270 -23.44 -1.43 -1.60
CA GLN A 270 -22.68 -0.28 -1.11
C GLN A 270 -21.31 -0.17 -1.80
N LEU A 271 -20.62 -1.29 -2.04
CA LEU A 271 -19.37 -1.27 -2.80
C LEU A 271 -19.58 -0.74 -4.23
N VAL A 272 -20.62 -1.21 -4.92
CA VAL A 272 -20.93 -0.72 -6.28
C VAL A 272 -21.25 0.77 -6.26
N GLU A 273 -21.96 1.26 -5.25
CA GLU A 273 -22.26 2.69 -5.09
C GLU A 273 -20.99 3.53 -4.85
N LEU A 274 -20.08 3.07 -3.99
CA LEU A 274 -18.77 3.71 -3.82
C LEU A 274 -17.99 3.77 -5.15
N VAL A 275 -17.98 2.68 -5.92
CA VAL A 275 -17.32 2.64 -7.23
C VAL A 275 -17.99 3.60 -8.22
N ASN A 276 -19.32 3.72 -8.20
CA ASN A 276 -20.04 4.70 -9.03
C ASN A 276 -19.66 6.14 -8.69
N ILE A 277 -19.52 6.46 -7.40
CA ILE A 277 -19.14 7.79 -6.93
C ILE A 277 -17.69 8.11 -7.34
N LEU A 278 -16.76 7.18 -7.10
CA LEU A 278 -15.33 7.42 -7.25
C LEU A 278 -14.79 7.12 -8.67
N ASN A 279 -15.54 6.39 -9.49
CA ASN A 279 -15.22 6.07 -10.89
C ASN A 279 -16.46 6.13 -11.80
N PRO A 280 -17.03 7.34 -11.98
CA PRO A 280 -18.26 7.50 -12.77
C PRO A 280 -18.04 7.15 -14.24
N GLN A 281 -16.85 7.36 -14.79
CA GLN A 281 -16.48 7.02 -16.17
C GLN A 281 -16.09 5.56 -16.36
N ASN A 282 -16.09 4.75 -15.29
CA ASN A 282 -15.67 3.35 -15.31
C ASN A 282 -14.29 3.12 -15.94
N LYS A 283 -13.35 4.05 -15.70
CA LYS A 283 -11.98 3.98 -16.21
C LYS A 283 -11.25 2.80 -15.54
N PRO A 284 -10.66 1.85 -16.29
CA PRO A 284 -9.80 0.82 -15.73
C PRO A 284 -8.62 1.45 -14.97
N GLY A 285 -8.19 0.83 -13.86
CA GLY A 285 -7.09 1.33 -13.03
C GLY A 285 -7.46 2.44 -12.05
N ARG A 286 -8.61 3.11 -12.23
CA ARG A 286 -9.09 4.17 -11.34
C ARG A 286 -9.38 3.68 -9.93
N ILE A 287 -9.99 2.49 -9.78
CA ILE A 287 -10.36 1.93 -8.47
C ILE A 287 -9.64 0.62 -8.23
N THR A 288 -8.98 0.55 -7.08
CA THR A 288 -8.45 -0.67 -6.48
C THR A 288 -9.29 -1.05 -5.26
N VAL A 289 -9.91 -2.23 -5.28
CA VAL A 289 -10.62 -2.78 -4.13
C VAL A 289 -9.64 -3.59 -3.29
N ILE A 290 -9.35 -3.12 -2.07
CA ILE A 290 -8.34 -3.70 -1.17
C ILE A 290 -9.06 -4.53 -0.09
N ALA A 291 -9.16 -5.83 -0.31
CA ALA A 291 -9.92 -6.76 0.52
C ALA A 291 -9.12 -7.28 1.72
N ARG A 292 -9.67 -7.10 2.93
CA ARG A 292 -9.12 -7.59 4.21
C ARG A 292 -10.19 -8.29 5.04
N MET A 293 -10.22 -9.61 5.07
CA MET A 293 -11.36 -10.36 5.61
C MET A 293 -10.96 -11.48 6.57
N GLY A 294 -9.70 -11.94 6.54
CA GLY A 294 -9.33 -13.24 7.06
C GLY A 294 -9.70 -14.36 6.08
N ALA A 295 -8.93 -15.45 6.07
CA ALA A 295 -9.04 -16.50 5.05
C ALA A 295 -10.45 -17.11 4.91
N GLU A 296 -11.11 -17.40 6.03
CA GLU A 296 -12.45 -18.00 6.02
C GLU A 296 -13.50 -17.06 5.44
N ASN A 297 -13.53 -15.81 5.91
CA ASN A 297 -14.44 -14.81 5.36
C ASN A 297 -14.10 -14.46 3.92
N MET A 298 -12.83 -14.51 3.51
CA MET A 298 -12.44 -14.29 2.12
C MET A 298 -13.15 -15.28 1.20
N ARG A 299 -13.17 -16.58 1.55
CA ARG A 299 -13.86 -17.64 0.78
C ARG A 299 -15.36 -17.43 0.70
N VAL A 300 -15.98 -16.87 1.74
CA VAL A 300 -17.43 -16.70 1.83
C VAL A 300 -17.91 -15.38 1.24
N LYS A 301 -17.22 -14.27 1.52
CA LYS A 301 -17.71 -12.91 1.28
C LYS A 301 -17.22 -12.32 -0.04
N LEU A 302 -15.96 -12.54 -0.41
CA LEU A 302 -15.38 -11.97 -1.62
C LEU A 302 -16.14 -12.37 -2.91
N PRO A 303 -16.62 -13.62 -3.10
CA PRO A 303 -17.41 -13.98 -4.28
C PRO A 303 -18.62 -13.07 -4.51
N HIS A 304 -19.31 -12.68 -3.43
CA HIS A 304 -20.48 -11.81 -3.53
C HIS A 304 -20.11 -10.40 -3.99
N LEU A 305 -18.98 -9.85 -3.53
CA LEU A 305 -18.47 -8.56 -3.96
C LEU A 305 -18.06 -8.59 -5.43
N ILE A 306 -17.29 -9.60 -5.84
CA ILE A 306 -16.85 -9.76 -7.24
C ILE A 306 -18.06 -9.83 -8.17
N ARG A 307 -19.06 -10.66 -7.84
CA ARG A 307 -20.27 -10.80 -8.67
C ARG A 307 -21.09 -9.51 -8.72
N ALA A 308 -21.17 -8.74 -7.63
CA ALA A 308 -21.88 -7.46 -7.63
C ALA A 308 -21.21 -6.42 -8.53
N VAL A 309 -19.88 -6.25 -8.40
CA VAL A 309 -19.08 -5.36 -9.26
C VAL A 309 -19.20 -5.78 -10.73
N ARG A 310 -19.12 -7.09 -11.02
CA ARG A 310 -19.28 -7.64 -12.38
C ARG A 310 -20.67 -7.37 -12.94
N ARG A 311 -21.75 -7.65 -12.18
CA ARG A 311 -23.12 -7.36 -12.61
C ARG A 311 -23.36 -5.88 -12.88
N ALA A 312 -22.68 -5.00 -12.15
CA ALA A 312 -22.74 -3.55 -12.37
C ALA A 312 -21.87 -3.08 -13.56
N GLY A 313 -21.19 -3.99 -14.27
CA GLY A 313 -20.31 -3.68 -15.39
C GLY A 313 -19.06 -2.87 -14.99
N LYS A 314 -18.68 -2.91 -13.71
CA LYS A 314 -17.57 -2.10 -13.19
C LYS A 314 -16.23 -2.79 -13.30
N ILE A 315 -15.21 -2.01 -13.65
CA ILE A 315 -13.82 -2.46 -13.76
C ILE A 315 -13.06 -1.94 -12.54
N VAL A 316 -12.48 -2.86 -11.78
CA VAL A 316 -11.67 -2.57 -10.60
C VAL A 316 -10.46 -3.49 -10.55
N THR A 317 -9.37 -3.02 -9.93
CA THR A 317 -8.22 -3.86 -9.57
C THR A 317 -8.49 -4.52 -8.23
N TRP A 318 -8.48 -5.85 -8.15
CA TRP A 318 -8.66 -6.55 -6.89
C TRP A 318 -7.31 -6.78 -6.21
N VAL A 319 -7.20 -6.40 -4.94
CA VAL A 319 -5.98 -6.52 -4.15
C VAL A 319 -6.29 -7.16 -2.81
N SER A 320 -5.45 -8.08 -2.36
CA SER A 320 -5.54 -8.65 -1.01
C SER A 320 -4.71 -7.85 -0.02
N ASP A 321 -5.32 -7.45 1.08
CA ASP A 321 -4.65 -6.99 2.31
C ASP A 321 -4.80 -8.10 3.37
N PRO A 322 -3.86 -9.07 3.38
CA PRO A 322 -3.91 -10.20 4.30
C PRO A 322 -3.42 -9.84 5.72
N MET A 323 -3.21 -8.56 6.01
CA MET A 323 -2.60 -8.10 7.25
C MET A 323 -3.67 -7.69 8.25
N HIS A 324 -4.48 -6.71 7.89
CA HIS A 324 -5.47 -6.11 8.79
C HIS A 324 -6.60 -7.09 9.18
N GLY A 325 -6.83 -8.12 8.36
CA GLY A 325 -7.76 -9.24 8.62
C GLY A 325 -7.40 -10.10 9.82
N ASN A 326 -6.09 -10.23 10.10
CA ASN A 326 -5.53 -11.34 10.88
C ASN A 326 -4.80 -10.90 12.17
N THR A 327 -5.04 -9.69 12.64
CA THR A 327 -4.45 -9.20 13.90
C THR A 327 -5.08 -9.88 15.11
N ILE A 328 -4.23 -10.45 15.97
CA ILE A 328 -4.60 -11.03 17.27
C ILE A 328 -3.84 -10.31 18.40
N LYS A 329 -4.25 -10.55 19.65
CA LYS A 329 -3.53 -10.07 20.84
C LYS A 329 -2.78 -11.23 21.49
N ALA A 330 -1.47 -11.08 21.64
CA ALA A 330 -0.60 -12.04 22.31
C ALA A 330 -0.86 -12.06 23.83
N PRO A 331 -0.45 -13.13 24.55
CA PRO A 331 -0.55 -13.20 26.01
C PRO A 331 0.15 -12.04 26.73
N CYS A 332 1.27 -11.54 26.19
CA CYS A 332 2.01 -10.38 26.69
C CYS A 332 1.30 -9.03 26.44
N GLY A 333 0.15 -9.04 25.76
CA GLY A 333 -0.67 -7.86 25.49
C GLY A 333 -0.34 -7.13 24.18
N LEU A 334 0.78 -7.46 23.53
CA LEU A 334 1.14 -6.93 22.22
C LEU A 334 0.18 -7.44 21.14
N LYS A 335 -0.07 -6.62 20.11
CA LYS A 335 -0.71 -7.11 18.89
C LYS A 335 0.31 -7.97 18.13
N THR A 336 -0.16 -8.97 17.40
CA THR A 336 0.67 -9.74 16.47
C THR A 336 -0.21 -10.33 15.37
N ARG A 337 0.40 -10.92 14.35
CA ARG A 337 -0.28 -11.59 13.23
C ARG A 337 0.44 -12.92 12.96
N PRO A 338 -0.27 -14.06 12.95
CA PRO A 338 0.32 -15.32 12.53
C PRO A 338 0.61 -15.31 11.03
N PHE A 339 1.86 -15.60 10.64
CA PHE A 339 2.26 -15.69 9.24
C PHE A 339 1.39 -16.67 8.44
N ASP A 340 1.04 -17.81 9.03
CA ASP A 340 0.17 -18.81 8.40
C ASP A 340 -1.24 -18.27 8.11
N ALA A 341 -1.77 -17.40 8.97
CA ALA A 341 -3.07 -16.77 8.74
C ALA A 341 -3.02 -15.76 7.59
N ILE A 342 -1.94 -14.96 7.53
CA ILE A 342 -1.64 -14.04 6.42
C ILE A 342 -1.58 -14.84 5.11
N LEU A 343 -0.79 -15.90 5.09
CA LEU A 343 -0.63 -16.77 3.92
C LEU A 343 -1.94 -17.46 3.52
N ALA A 344 -2.73 -17.93 4.49
CA ALA A 344 -4.02 -18.56 4.24
C ALA A 344 -5.01 -17.60 3.56
N GLU A 345 -5.01 -16.30 3.91
CA GLU A 345 -5.85 -15.30 3.28
C GLU A 345 -5.41 -15.01 1.84
N VAL A 346 -4.10 -14.90 1.60
CA VAL A 346 -3.56 -14.75 0.24
C VAL A 346 -3.96 -15.93 -0.64
N ARG A 347 -3.85 -17.17 -0.13
CA ARG A 347 -4.29 -18.37 -0.85
C ARG A 347 -5.79 -18.32 -1.14
N ALA A 348 -6.60 -18.02 -0.13
CA ALA A 348 -8.05 -17.90 -0.28
C ALA A 348 -8.44 -16.85 -1.35
N PHE A 349 -7.76 -15.70 -1.36
CA PHE A 349 -7.97 -14.65 -2.35
C PHE A 349 -7.70 -15.15 -3.78
N LEU A 350 -6.57 -15.81 -4.00
CA LEU A 350 -6.21 -16.38 -5.30
C LEU A 350 -7.20 -17.47 -5.74
N ASP A 351 -7.59 -18.37 -4.83
CA ASP A 351 -8.54 -19.45 -5.10
C ASP A 351 -9.93 -18.92 -5.47
N VAL A 352 -10.42 -17.91 -4.75
CA VAL A 352 -11.71 -17.27 -5.05
C VAL A 352 -11.69 -16.60 -6.42
N HIS A 353 -10.64 -15.88 -6.77
CA HIS A 353 -10.54 -15.24 -8.08
C HIS A 353 -10.53 -16.25 -9.22
N GLU A 354 -9.83 -17.37 -9.05
CA GLU A 354 -9.82 -18.49 -10.00
C GLU A 354 -11.22 -19.10 -10.16
N GLN A 355 -11.91 -19.42 -9.05
CA GLN A 355 -13.27 -19.96 -9.06
C GLN A 355 -14.29 -19.00 -9.70
N GLU A 356 -14.11 -17.69 -9.48
CA GLU A 356 -15.00 -16.66 -10.02
C GLU A 356 -14.69 -16.25 -11.47
N GLY A 357 -13.61 -16.77 -12.06
CA GLY A 357 -13.16 -16.38 -13.40
C GLY A 357 -12.74 -14.91 -13.48
N SER A 358 -12.14 -14.39 -12.41
CA SER A 358 -11.70 -12.98 -12.29
C SER A 358 -10.19 -12.87 -12.03
N HIS A 359 -9.66 -11.65 -11.98
CA HIS A 359 -8.23 -11.42 -11.80
C HIS A 359 -7.89 -10.97 -10.38
N ALA A 360 -7.07 -11.77 -9.71
CA ALA A 360 -6.31 -11.34 -8.54
C ALA A 360 -5.21 -10.35 -9.00
N GLY A 361 -5.46 -9.07 -8.81
CA GLY A 361 -4.65 -7.98 -9.36
C GLY A 361 -3.45 -7.57 -8.51
N GLY A 362 -3.37 -7.95 -7.24
CA GLY A 362 -2.20 -7.63 -6.41
C GLY A 362 -2.32 -7.95 -4.93
N ILE A 363 -1.32 -7.49 -4.16
CA ILE A 363 -1.24 -7.58 -2.71
C ILE A 363 -0.85 -6.23 -2.07
N HIS A 364 -1.36 -5.98 -0.87
CA HIS A 364 -1.09 -4.83 -0.03
C HIS A 364 -0.57 -5.30 1.33
N LEU A 365 0.69 -4.99 1.66
CA LEU A 365 1.36 -5.54 2.85
C LEU A 365 1.92 -4.45 3.76
N GLU A 366 1.88 -4.72 5.06
CA GLU A 366 2.65 -3.97 6.05
C GLU A 366 3.96 -4.72 6.31
N MET A 367 5.08 -4.13 5.94
CA MET A 367 6.38 -4.77 5.94
C MET A 367 7.51 -3.77 6.22
N THR A 368 8.64 -4.28 6.68
CA THR A 368 9.83 -3.47 6.93
C THR A 368 11.09 -4.24 6.56
N GLY A 369 12.10 -3.52 6.07
CA GLY A 369 13.44 -4.08 5.85
C GLY A 369 14.20 -4.39 7.15
N GLN A 370 13.69 -3.93 8.29
CA GLN A 370 14.30 -4.16 9.59
C GLN A 370 14.09 -5.61 10.07
N ASN A 371 15.04 -6.11 10.86
CA ASN A 371 14.95 -7.43 11.49
C ASN A 371 14.10 -7.35 12.78
N VAL A 372 12.77 -7.29 12.60
CA VAL A 372 11.78 -7.16 13.68
C VAL A 372 11.12 -8.49 14.05
N THR A 373 10.56 -8.55 15.26
CA THR A 373 9.82 -9.70 15.82
C THR A 373 8.36 -9.31 16.04
N GLU A 374 7.67 -8.86 14.99
CA GLU A 374 6.32 -8.28 15.09
C GLU A 374 5.23 -9.30 14.71
N CYS A 375 5.43 -10.08 13.64
CA CYS A 375 4.54 -11.19 13.23
C CYS A 375 5.09 -12.55 13.66
N LEU A 376 4.21 -13.46 14.09
CA LEU A 376 4.57 -14.82 14.50
C LEU A 376 4.87 -15.71 13.29
N GLY A 377 5.70 -16.73 13.48
CA GLY A 377 5.98 -17.76 12.49
C GLY A 377 6.89 -17.30 11.36
N GLY A 378 6.66 -17.86 10.17
CA GLY A 378 7.60 -17.81 9.05
C GLY A 378 8.82 -18.70 9.28
N SER A 379 9.74 -18.72 8.31
CA SER A 379 10.96 -19.54 8.32
C SER A 379 11.86 -19.34 9.56
N GLN A 380 11.83 -18.15 10.18
CA GLN A 380 12.58 -17.86 11.41
C GLN A 380 11.85 -18.29 12.70
N THR A 381 10.61 -18.81 12.61
CA THR A 381 9.80 -19.32 13.72
C THR A 381 9.67 -18.32 14.90
N VAL A 382 9.28 -17.08 14.61
CA VAL A 382 9.05 -16.07 15.66
C VAL A 382 7.90 -16.52 16.57
N THR A 383 8.18 -16.65 17.86
CA THR A 383 7.21 -17.07 18.89
C THR A 383 6.65 -15.88 19.68
N PHE A 384 5.71 -16.14 20.59
CA PHE A 384 5.20 -15.10 21.48
C PHE A 384 6.27 -14.50 22.40
N ASP A 385 7.25 -15.32 22.82
CA ASP A 385 8.32 -14.90 23.72
C ASP A 385 9.32 -13.98 23.00
N ASP A 386 9.47 -14.16 21.68
CA ASP A 386 10.36 -13.35 20.86
C ASP A 386 9.82 -11.93 20.63
N LEU A 387 8.50 -11.72 20.73
CA LEU A 387 7.86 -10.45 20.35
C LEU A 387 8.50 -9.26 21.04
N GLY A 388 8.77 -9.36 22.35
CA GLY A 388 9.35 -8.26 23.14
C GLY A 388 10.78 -7.87 22.77
N SER A 389 11.47 -8.65 21.92
CA SER A 389 12.88 -8.43 21.59
C SER A 389 13.08 -7.23 20.66
N ARG A 390 12.26 -7.13 19.61
CA ARG A 390 12.38 -6.12 18.53
C ARG A 390 11.00 -5.73 17.98
N TYR A 391 10.10 -5.36 18.88
CA TYR A 391 8.79 -4.79 18.54
C TYR A 391 8.91 -3.27 18.41
N HIS A 392 9.05 -2.77 17.18
CA HIS A 392 9.35 -1.35 16.95
C HIS A 392 8.14 -0.54 16.45
N THR A 393 7.16 -1.19 15.83
CA THR A 393 5.92 -0.52 15.42
C THR A 393 5.16 0.10 16.59
N HIS A 394 4.63 1.30 16.35
CA HIS A 394 3.68 1.97 17.25
C HIS A 394 2.22 1.68 16.92
N CYS A 395 1.96 1.03 15.77
CA CYS A 395 0.62 0.77 15.28
C CYS A 395 0.38 -0.75 15.20
N ASP A 396 0.37 -1.31 13.99
CA ASP A 396 0.17 -2.75 13.79
C ASP A 396 1.48 -3.49 13.43
N PRO A 397 1.55 -4.82 13.68
CA PRO A 397 2.73 -5.65 13.47
C PRO A 397 3.06 -5.86 11.98
N ARG A 398 4.28 -5.55 11.55
CA ARG A 398 4.75 -5.68 10.17
C ARG A 398 5.40 -7.04 9.92
N LEU A 399 5.38 -7.50 8.67
CA LEU A 399 6.27 -8.57 8.22
C LEU A 399 7.72 -8.07 8.24
N ASN A 400 8.63 -8.86 8.79
CA ASN A 400 10.06 -8.58 8.61
C ASN A 400 10.52 -8.97 7.20
N ALA A 401 11.77 -8.64 6.88
CA ALA A 401 12.37 -8.90 5.57
C ALA A 401 12.25 -10.38 5.12
N SER A 402 12.54 -11.33 6.01
CA SER A 402 12.51 -12.77 5.67
C SER A 402 11.08 -13.26 5.41
N GLN A 403 10.14 -12.90 6.27
CA GLN A 403 8.72 -13.25 6.09
C GLN A 403 8.14 -12.62 4.81
N SER A 404 8.54 -11.38 4.48
CA SER A 404 8.09 -10.68 3.28
C SER A 404 8.56 -11.40 2.00
N VAL A 405 9.85 -11.76 1.93
CA VAL A 405 10.41 -12.49 0.79
C VAL A 405 9.84 -13.91 0.69
N GLU A 406 9.67 -14.61 1.81
CA GLU A 406 9.03 -15.93 1.87
C GLU A 406 7.61 -15.90 1.28
N LEU A 407 6.81 -14.90 1.66
CA LEU A 407 5.47 -14.70 1.11
C LEU A 407 5.51 -14.44 -0.41
N ALA A 408 6.46 -13.64 -0.90
CA ALA A 408 6.62 -13.40 -2.34
C ALA A 408 6.91 -14.70 -3.12
N PHE A 409 7.78 -15.58 -2.61
CA PHE A 409 8.06 -16.87 -3.26
C PHE A 409 6.81 -17.75 -3.36
N ILE A 410 6.01 -17.79 -2.30
CA ILE A 410 4.78 -18.60 -2.26
C ILE A 410 3.70 -18.02 -3.19
N ILE A 411 3.57 -16.69 -3.27
CA ILE A 411 2.65 -16.04 -4.22
C ILE A 411 3.08 -16.32 -5.66
N ALA A 412 4.37 -16.13 -5.95
CA ALA A 412 4.93 -16.35 -7.29
C ALA A 412 4.71 -17.79 -7.76
N GLU A 413 4.74 -18.76 -6.84
CA GLU A 413 4.40 -20.16 -7.13
C GLU A 413 2.98 -20.34 -7.65
N ARG A 414 2.03 -19.72 -6.96
CA ARG A 414 0.61 -19.83 -7.32
C ARG A 414 0.31 -19.11 -8.63
N LEU A 415 0.91 -17.94 -8.87
CA LEU A 415 0.74 -17.18 -10.11
C LEU A 415 1.31 -17.93 -11.34
N LYS A 416 2.40 -18.69 -11.17
CA LYS A 416 2.98 -19.52 -12.25
C LYS A 416 2.02 -20.60 -12.74
N LYS A 417 1.43 -21.38 -11.81
CA LYS A 417 0.51 -22.49 -12.16
C LYS A 417 -0.60 -22.00 -13.11
N ARG A 418 -1.14 -20.81 -12.84
CA ARG A 418 -2.17 -20.16 -13.67
C ARG A 418 -1.70 -19.81 -15.09
N ARG A 419 -0.45 -19.38 -15.28
CA ARG A 419 0.08 -19.01 -16.60
C ARG A 419 0.32 -20.22 -17.51
N THR A 420 0.58 -21.38 -16.91
CA THR A 420 0.90 -22.63 -17.63
C THR A 420 -0.32 -23.49 -17.96
N GLU A 421 -1.47 -23.22 -17.33
CA GLU A 421 -2.71 -23.96 -17.61
C GLU A 421 -3.45 -23.35 -18.81
N PRO A 422 -3.96 -24.18 -19.75
CA PRO A 422 -4.70 -23.69 -20.91
C PRO A 422 -5.97 -22.98 -20.45
N GLN A 423 -6.11 -21.70 -20.81
CA GLN A 423 -7.33 -20.94 -20.56
C GLN A 423 -8.49 -21.55 -21.36
N PRO A 424 -9.69 -21.72 -20.77
CA PRO A 424 -10.85 -22.16 -21.53
C PRO A 424 -11.15 -21.16 -22.65
N PRO A 425 -11.60 -21.63 -23.83
CA PRO A 425 -11.85 -20.77 -24.97
C PRO A 425 -12.91 -19.71 -24.64
N LEU A 426 -12.65 -18.48 -25.10
CA LEU A 426 -13.48 -17.28 -24.89
C LEU A 426 -14.96 -17.44 -25.33
N SER A 427 -15.32 -18.51 -26.04
CA SER A 427 -16.68 -18.84 -26.46
C SER A 427 -17.60 -19.36 -25.34
N SER A 428 -17.11 -19.54 -24.11
CA SER A 428 -17.95 -19.91 -22.95
C SER A 428 -18.56 -18.73 -22.20
N PHE A 429 -18.17 -17.49 -22.55
CA PHE A 429 -18.78 -16.29 -22.00
C PHE A 429 -19.84 -15.79 -22.98
N GLY A 430 -21.09 -16.21 -22.77
CA GLY A 430 -22.24 -15.69 -23.51
C GLY A 430 -22.30 -14.17 -23.36
N LEU A 431 -21.96 -13.47 -24.44
CA LEU A 431 -22.31 -12.08 -24.71
C LEU A 431 -23.82 -11.93 -24.81
#